data_AF-A0A7J9TMC4-F1
#
_entry.id   AF-A0A7J9TMC4-F1
#
_cell.length_a   1.000
_cell.length_b   1.000
_cell.length_c   1.000
_cell.angle_alpha   90.00
_cell.angle_beta   90.00
_cell.angle_gamma   90.00
#
_symmetry.space_group_name_H-M   'P 1'
#
loop_
_entity.id
_entity.type
_entity.pdbx_description
1 polymer ?
#
loop_
_entity_poly.entity_id
_entity_poly.type
_entity_poly.pdbx_seq_one_letter_code
_entity_poly.pdbx_strand_id
1 'polypeptide(L)'
;MSFEYSEKVKDHFRNPRNVGTIKDADATGRVGNPVCGDMMEIQLKVEDNVIKDIKFKTFGCASAIATSSMVTEIAKGKTLEEALEITRQDVADELDGLPPIKMHCSNLAADALHAAINDYMEKQEKGITQLGEDEYEVAVIGGGAAGLAAATISSYVGLKTVVFDGGQWGGMLNKFCPDKLIENYPGLTDKMTTRELTQSLLDDARKQEAKLVNEHVNDVEIEIDSDFKTLTTDSGTYKARMLVLASGSSPVKSGIPGEEKFAMDDGGIFYLTADPSRLTDKRVLVYGRGYNALSTAGCLGGIAASVTLATDEASFMVPDREMDRVKCIEGLKMLTSTTLLEIQGAAKIEKAVLEDQNEGERVEIIVDAVVLATGMVPNVGLMEKLGVEVDESGFVKTDKYQRTSLDGVYAIGNVASDIDLLVVAEAQGTIVAHDAYRKLRGG
;
A
#
# COMPACT_ATOMS: atom_id res chain seq x y z
N MET A 1 50.55 -40.67 -16.93
CA MET A 1 50.13 -39.81 -18.05
C MET A 1 49.74 -38.48 -17.47
N SER A 2 50.32 -37.38 -17.97
CA SER A 2 49.84 -36.03 -17.65
C SER A 2 48.42 -35.91 -18.18
N PHE A 3 47.44 -35.61 -17.32
CA PHE A 3 46.08 -35.29 -17.76
C PHE A 3 46.08 -33.85 -18.28
N GLU A 4 46.51 -33.66 -19.52
CA GLU A 4 46.48 -32.34 -20.14
C GLU A 4 45.05 -31.96 -20.53
N TYR A 5 44.69 -30.71 -20.28
CA TYR A 5 43.48 -30.12 -20.82
C TYR A 5 43.59 -29.97 -22.34
N SER A 6 42.47 -30.15 -23.04
CA SER A 6 42.37 -29.85 -24.48
C SER A 6 42.66 -28.37 -24.76
N GLU A 7 43.00 -28.04 -26.01
CA GLU A 7 43.18 -26.65 -26.41
C GLU A 7 41.87 -25.86 -26.29
N LYS A 8 40.71 -26.49 -26.54
CA LYS A 8 39.40 -25.86 -26.31
C LYS A 8 39.18 -25.51 -24.84
N VAL A 9 39.51 -26.40 -23.90
CA VAL A 9 39.39 -26.09 -22.46
C VAL A 9 40.30 -24.93 -22.08
N LYS A 10 41.54 -24.90 -22.58
CA LYS A 10 42.48 -23.80 -22.32
C LYS A 10 41.97 -22.48 -22.90
N ASP A 11 41.36 -22.50 -24.08
CA ASP A 11 40.79 -21.31 -24.72
C ASP A 11 39.56 -20.78 -23.98
N HIS A 12 38.58 -21.63 -23.65
CA HIS A 12 37.40 -21.21 -22.89
C HIS A 12 37.74 -20.77 -21.46
N PHE A 13 38.83 -21.26 -20.88
CA PHE A 13 39.33 -20.76 -19.60
C PHE A 13 40.00 -19.39 -19.72
N ARG A 14 40.83 -19.16 -20.75
CA ARG A 14 41.57 -17.89 -20.93
C ARG A 14 40.71 -16.78 -21.51
N ASN A 15 39.79 -17.14 -22.40
CA ASN A 15 38.90 -16.25 -23.13
C ASN A 15 37.44 -16.71 -22.95
N PRO A 16 36.88 -16.71 -21.74
CA PRO A 16 35.51 -17.18 -21.52
C PRO A 16 34.51 -16.29 -22.27
N ARG A 17 33.59 -16.94 -22.99
CA ARG A 17 32.47 -16.29 -23.69
C ARG A 17 31.36 -16.00 -22.69
N ASN A 18 30.55 -14.98 -22.93
CA ASN A 18 29.31 -14.74 -22.19
C ASN A 18 29.45 -14.52 -20.67
N VAL A 19 30.61 -14.07 -20.19
CA VAL A 19 30.78 -13.67 -18.78
C VAL A 19 29.98 -12.39 -18.51
N GLY A 20 29.24 -12.34 -17.41
CA GLY A 20 28.57 -11.13 -16.93
C GLY A 20 27.19 -11.38 -16.37
N THR A 21 26.34 -10.35 -16.43
CA THR A 21 24.93 -10.39 -16.03
C THR A 21 24.08 -9.71 -17.08
N ILE A 22 22.83 -10.15 -17.20
CA ILE A 22 21.80 -9.54 -18.03
C ILE A 22 20.96 -8.63 -17.14
N LYS A 23 20.76 -7.37 -17.56
CA LYS A 23 19.79 -6.48 -16.91
C LYS A 23 18.38 -6.98 -17.25
N ASP A 24 17.51 -7.09 -16.25
CA ASP A 24 16.13 -7.57 -16.42
C ASP A 24 16.08 -8.96 -17.08
N ALA A 25 16.92 -9.89 -16.58
CA ALA A 25 16.96 -11.28 -17.03
C ALA A 25 15.61 -11.97 -16.79
N ASP A 26 15.12 -12.74 -17.76
CA ASP A 26 13.82 -13.41 -17.66
C ASP A 26 13.89 -14.58 -16.66
N ALA A 27 15.05 -15.24 -16.58
CA ALA A 27 15.29 -16.31 -15.63
C ALA A 27 16.73 -16.40 -15.13
N THR A 28 16.91 -17.03 -13.96
CA THR A 28 18.20 -17.22 -13.31
C THR A 28 18.30 -18.59 -12.65
N GLY A 29 19.35 -19.34 -12.95
CA GLY A 29 19.67 -20.62 -12.34
C GLY A 29 20.95 -20.53 -11.52
N ARG A 30 20.93 -21.01 -10.28
CA ARG A 30 22.09 -21.06 -9.38
C ARG A 30 22.32 -22.47 -8.88
N VAL A 31 23.53 -22.99 -9.09
CA VAL A 31 23.93 -24.32 -8.64
C VAL A 31 25.32 -24.26 -8.02
N GLY A 32 25.55 -25.04 -6.97
CA GLY A 32 26.86 -25.18 -6.32
C GLY A 32 27.21 -26.65 -6.10
N ASN A 33 28.50 -26.96 -6.14
CA ASN A 33 29.00 -28.29 -5.83
C ASN A 33 29.68 -28.29 -4.44
N PRO A 34 29.09 -28.94 -3.42
CA PRO A 34 29.60 -28.91 -2.06
C PRO A 34 30.93 -29.65 -1.87
N VAL A 35 31.34 -30.49 -2.83
CA VAL A 35 32.59 -31.26 -2.75
C VAL A 35 33.80 -30.41 -3.11
N CYS A 36 33.70 -29.57 -4.16
CA CYS A 36 34.79 -28.72 -4.62
C CYS A 36 34.61 -27.24 -4.29
N GLY A 37 33.41 -26.81 -3.88
CA GLY A 37 33.08 -25.42 -3.56
C GLY A 37 32.79 -24.53 -4.78
N ASP A 38 32.79 -25.10 -6.00
CA ASP A 38 32.46 -24.35 -7.21
C ASP A 38 30.98 -23.94 -7.20
N MET A 39 30.69 -22.69 -7.56
CA MET A 39 29.34 -22.15 -7.72
C MET A 39 29.17 -21.49 -9.09
N MET A 40 27.99 -21.66 -9.68
CA MET A 40 27.64 -21.11 -10.98
C MET A 40 26.25 -20.47 -10.94
N GLU A 41 26.15 -19.32 -11.59
CA GLU A 41 24.91 -18.61 -11.90
C GLU A 41 24.82 -18.44 -13.41
N ILE A 42 23.67 -18.80 -14.00
CA ILE A 42 23.32 -18.53 -15.40
C ILE A 42 22.06 -17.66 -15.43
N GLN A 43 22.09 -16.63 -16.27
CA GLN A 43 20.96 -15.74 -16.54
C GLN A 43 20.57 -15.83 -18.02
N LEU A 44 19.25 -15.83 -18.28
CA LEU A 44 18.69 -15.98 -19.62
C LEU A 44 17.86 -14.75 -20.02
N LYS A 45 17.93 -14.40 -21.31
CA LYS A 45 16.93 -13.57 -22.00
C LYS A 45 16.26 -14.43 -23.07
N VAL A 46 14.94 -14.55 -23.00
CA VAL A 46 14.13 -15.46 -23.82
C VAL A 46 13.10 -14.66 -24.61
N GLU A 47 13.00 -14.94 -25.91
CA GLU A 47 12.00 -14.33 -26.80
C GLU A 47 11.50 -15.42 -27.74
N ASP A 48 10.18 -15.54 -27.88
CA ASP A 48 9.53 -16.57 -28.71
C ASP A 48 10.05 -17.99 -28.47
N ASN A 49 10.23 -18.36 -27.19
CA ASN A 49 10.77 -19.65 -26.75
C ASN A 49 12.25 -19.91 -27.11
N VAL A 50 12.99 -18.88 -27.54
CA VAL A 50 14.41 -18.97 -27.94
C VAL A 50 15.30 -18.18 -26.98
N ILE A 51 16.44 -18.76 -26.59
CA ILE A 51 17.46 -18.09 -25.75
C ILE A 51 18.21 -17.05 -26.59
N LYS A 52 17.80 -15.77 -26.54
CA LYS A 52 18.42 -14.66 -27.29
C LYS A 52 19.73 -14.22 -26.67
N ASP A 53 19.80 -14.18 -25.36
CA ASP A 53 21.04 -13.95 -24.64
C ASP A 53 21.16 -14.84 -23.41
N ILE A 54 22.39 -15.16 -23.07
CA ILE A 54 22.73 -16.01 -21.93
C ILE A 54 24.06 -15.51 -21.38
N LYS A 55 24.12 -15.26 -20.07
CA LYS A 55 25.33 -14.83 -19.37
C LYS A 55 25.56 -15.69 -18.15
N PHE A 56 26.81 -15.82 -17.73
CA PHE A 56 27.15 -16.54 -16.51
C PHE A 56 28.08 -15.77 -15.58
N LYS A 57 28.01 -16.12 -14.30
CA LYS A 57 29.01 -15.85 -13.27
C LYS A 57 29.37 -17.16 -12.59
N THR A 58 30.66 -17.43 -12.49
CA THR A 58 31.17 -18.64 -11.84
C THR A 58 32.27 -18.27 -10.86
N PHE A 59 32.16 -18.83 -9.66
CA PHE A 59 33.27 -18.93 -8.72
C PHE A 59 33.72 -20.39 -8.73
N GLY A 60 34.86 -20.68 -9.36
CA GLY A 60 35.34 -22.05 -9.41
C GLY A 60 36.65 -22.24 -10.16
N CYS A 61 37.08 -23.49 -10.26
CA CYS A 61 38.34 -23.85 -10.91
C CYS A 61 38.32 -23.60 -12.44
N ALA A 62 39.48 -23.73 -13.09
CA ALA A 62 39.62 -23.51 -14.55
C ALA A 62 38.63 -24.35 -15.39
N SER A 63 38.36 -25.59 -14.96
CA SER A 63 37.35 -26.45 -15.59
C SER A 63 35.93 -25.92 -15.43
N ALA A 64 35.58 -25.36 -14.27
CA ALA A 64 34.27 -24.76 -14.06
C ALA A 64 34.05 -23.53 -14.94
N ILE A 65 35.07 -22.67 -15.08
CA ILE A 65 34.99 -21.50 -15.98
C ILE A 65 34.83 -21.95 -17.44
N ALA A 66 35.62 -22.94 -17.88
CA ALA A 66 35.56 -23.44 -19.24
C ALA A 66 34.21 -24.10 -19.56
N THR A 67 33.66 -24.93 -18.67
CA THR A 67 32.35 -25.56 -18.87
C THR A 67 31.21 -24.55 -18.79
N SER A 68 31.30 -23.53 -17.92
CA SER A 68 30.34 -22.41 -17.91
C SER A 68 30.33 -21.69 -19.25
N SER A 69 31.51 -21.35 -19.78
CA SER A 69 31.60 -20.68 -21.07
C SER A 69 31.06 -21.56 -22.20
N MET A 70 31.37 -22.85 -22.18
CA MET A 70 30.92 -23.76 -23.24
C MET A 70 29.41 -23.96 -23.23
N VAL A 71 28.79 -24.22 -22.06
CA VAL A 71 27.34 -24.43 -21.99
C VAL A 71 26.57 -23.21 -22.50
N THR A 72 27.08 -22.00 -22.26
CA THR A 72 26.45 -20.79 -22.77
C THR A 72 26.52 -20.63 -24.28
N GLU A 73 27.61 -21.10 -24.92
CA GLU A 73 27.75 -21.06 -26.38
C GLU A 73 26.84 -22.09 -27.05
N ILE A 74 26.74 -23.31 -26.48
CA ILE A 74 25.88 -24.38 -27.00
C ILE A 74 24.40 -23.98 -26.88
N ALA A 75 24.01 -23.36 -25.76
CA ALA A 75 22.61 -23.02 -25.48
C ALA A 75 22.11 -21.76 -26.20
N LYS A 76 22.99 -20.79 -26.52
CA LYS A 76 22.57 -19.53 -27.13
C LYS A 76 21.97 -19.76 -28.52
N GLY A 77 20.76 -19.24 -28.75
CA GLY A 77 20.03 -19.37 -30.00
C GLY A 77 19.21 -20.65 -30.15
N LYS A 78 19.26 -21.58 -29.19
CA LYS A 78 18.38 -22.76 -29.12
C LYS A 78 17.02 -22.42 -28.52
N THR A 79 16.03 -23.27 -28.78
CA THR A 79 14.78 -23.22 -28.00
C THR A 79 15.00 -23.72 -26.57
N LEU A 80 14.06 -23.44 -25.66
CA LEU A 80 14.15 -23.92 -24.29
C LEU A 80 14.15 -25.46 -24.21
N GLU A 81 13.40 -26.14 -25.07
CA GLU A 81 13.35 -27.60 -25.13
C GLU A 81 14.68 -28.18 -25.62
N GLU A 82 15.24 -27.62 -26.70
CA GLU A 82 16.55 -28.02 -27.21
C GLU A 82 17.66 -27.76 -26.20
N ALA A 83 17.55 -26.69 -25.41
CA ALA A 83 18.53 -26.37 -24.37
C ALA A 83 18.41 -27.27 -23.13
N LEU A 84 17.21 -27.79 -22.82
CA LEU A 84 16.98 -28.79 -21.77
C LEU A 84 17.54 -30.17 -22.11
N GLU A 85 17.74 -30.46 -23.40
CA GLU A 85 18.37 -31.71 -23.83
C GLU A 85 19.91 -31.68 -23.68
N ILE A 86 20.52 -30.51 -23.41
CA ILE A 86 21.97 -30.37 -23.26
C ILE A 86 22.43 -31.09 -21.99
N THR A 87 23.16 -32.19 -22.18
CA THR A 87 23.67 -32.97 -21.06
C THR A 87 25.07 -32.53 -20.66
N ARG A 88 25.47 -32.95 -19.45
CA ARG A 88 26.86 -32.88 -18.98
C ARG A 88 27.89 -33.51 -19.93
N GLN A 89 27.47 -34.50 -20.73
CA GLN A 89 28.34 -35.20 -21.66
C GLN A 89 28.55 -34.34 -22.90
N ASP A 90 27.49 -33.69 -23.40
CA ASP A 90 27.59 -32.76 -24.55
C ASP A 90 28.53 -31.60 -24.23
N VAL A 91 28.43 -31.01 -23.04
CA VAL A 91 29.35 -29.94 -22.60
C VAL A 91 30.80 -30.43 -22.52
N ALA A 92 31.03 -31.67 -22.09
CA ALA A 92 32.37 -32.25 -22.00
C ALA A 92 32.92 -32.60 -23.41
N ASP A 93 32.09 -33.18 -24.27
CA ASP A 93 32.46 -33.58 -25.63
C ASP A 93 32.75 -32.37 -26.51
N GLU A 94 31.98 -31.30 -26.37
CA GLU A 94 32.23 -30.06 -27.12
C GLU A 94 33.54 -29.38 -26.70
N LEU A 95 34.01 -29.65 -25.47
CA LEU A 95 35.33 -29.26 -24.96
C LEU A 95 36.44 -30.25 -25.37
N ASP A 96 36.18 -31.21 -26.25
CA ASP A 96 37.07 -32.31 -26.62
C ASP A 96 37.48 -33.18 -25.41
N GLY A 97 36.59 -33.27 -24.43
CA GLY A 97 36.76 -34.04 -23.19
C GLY A 97 37.35 -33.24 -22.02
N LEU A 98 37.10 -33.78 -20.82
CA LEU A 98 37.69 -33.28 -19.56
C LEU A 98 38.43 -34.42 -18.85
N PRO A 99 39.48 -34.12 -18.07
CA PRO A 99 40.10 -35.12 -17.19
C PRO A 99 39.04 -35.79 -16.30
N PRO A 100 39.13 -37.11 -16.03
CA PRO A 100 38.09 -37.83 -15.28
C PRO A 100 37.72 -37.20 -13.93
N ILE A 101 38.71 -36.66 -13.21
CA ILE A 101 38.51 -36.01 -11.92
C ILE A 101 37.76 -34.67 -12.01
N LYS A 102 37.68 -34.06 -13.20
CA LYS A 102 37.06 -32.76 -13.50
C LYS A 102 35.74 -32.85 -14.25
N MET A 103 35.26 -34.05 -14.56
CA MET A 103 33.95 -34.25 -15.20
C MET A 103 32.80 -33.65 -14.40
N HIS A 104 32.91 -33.54 -13.07
CA HIS A 104 31.88 -32.90 -12.24
C HIS A 104 31.64 -31.41 -12.57
N CYS A 105 32.60 -30.73 -13.22
CA CYS A 105 32.42 -29.34 -13.65
C CYS A 105 31.48 -29.21 -14.86
N SER A 106 31.34 -30.23 -15.70
CA SER A 106 30.34 -30.21 -16.78
C SER A 106 28.94 -30.49 -16.26
N ASN A 107 28.81 -31.26 -15.17
CA ASN A 107 27.54 -31.41 -14.44
C ASN A 107 27.06 -30.06 -13.93
N LEU A 108 27.92 -29.32 -13.24
CA LEU A 108 27.58 -28.01 -12.67
C LEU A 108 27.05 -27.04 -13.73
N ALA A 109 27.62 -27.08 -14.93
CA ALA A 109 27.24 -26.21 -16.04
C ALA A 109 25.87 -26.54 -16.64
N ALA A 110 25.63 -27.82 -16.95
CA ALA A 110 24.34 -28.28 -17.47
C ALA A 110 23.23 -28.10 -16.41
N ASP A 111 23.51 -28.41 -15.15
CA ASP A 111 22.55 -28.25 -14.05
C ASP A 111 22.17 -26.78 -13.85
N ALA A 112 23.13 -25.84 -13.96
CA ALA A 112 22.85 -24.41 -13.87
C ALA A 112 21.99 -23.90 -15.04
N LEU A 113 22.21 -24.42 -16.25
CA LEU A 113 21.38 -24.10 -17.41
C LEU A 113 19.95 -24.61 -17.21
N HIS A 114 19.79 -25.87 -16.81
CA HIS A 114 18.47 -26.46 -16.55
C HIS A 114 17.75 -25.75 -15.42
N ALA A 115 18.45 -25.36 -14.35
CA ALA A 115 17.86 -24.57 -13.28
C ALA A 115 17.34 -23.22 -13.78
N ALA A 116 18.07 -22.56 -14.69
CA ALA A 116 17.63 -21.29 -15.28
C ALA A 116 16.41 -21.48 -16.20
N ILE A 117 16.37 -22.56 -16.98
CA ILE A 117 15.23 -22.87 -17.86
C ILE A 117 13.99 -23.22 -17.02
N ASN A 118 14.15 -24.03 -15.97
CA ASN A 118 13.05 -24.38 -15.07
C ASN A 118 12.50 -23.14 -14.34
N ASP A 119 13.36 -22.23 -13.89
CA ASP A 119 12.94 -20.94 -13.33
C ASP A 119 12.10 -20.14 -14.35
N TYR A 120 12.49 -20.13 -15.63
CA TYR A 120 11.69 -19.50 -16.69
C TYR A 120 10.33 -20.19 -16.86
N MET A 121 10.31 -21.53 -16.98
CA MET A 121 9.08 -22.29 -17.18
C MET A 121 8.11 -22.16 -16.01
N GLU A 122 8.60 -22.21 -14.76
CA GLU A 122 7.79 -21.97 -13.57
C GLU A 122 7.20 -20.56 -13.54
N LYS A 123 7.95 -19.54 -13.97
CA LYS A 123 7.46 -18.16 -14.06
C LYS A 123 6.37 -18.01 -15.12
N GLN A 124 6.51 -18.69 -16.27
CA GLN A 124 5.48 -18.73 -17.31
C GLN A 124 4.22 -19.46 -16.83
N GLU A 125 4.38 -20.61 -16.17
CA GLU A 125 3.26 -21.40 -15.63
C GLU A 125 2.50 -20.66 -14.53
N LYS A 126 3.20 -19.85 -13.72
CA LYS A 126 2.61 -18.98 -12.69
C LYS A 126 2.10 -17.63 -13.22
N GLY A 127 2.17 -17.34 -14.53
CA GLY A 127 1.69 -16.09 -15.11
C GLY A 127 2.44 -14.83 -14.62
N ILE A 128 3.69 -14.99 -14.17
CA ILE A 128 4.55 -13.90 -13.70
C ILE A 128 5.15 -13.23 -14.93
N THR A 129 4.35 -12.43 -15.62
CA THR A 129 4.81 -11.50 -16.65
C THR A 129 5.69 -10.46 -15.97
N GLN A 130 6.93 -10.25 -16.45
CA GLN A 130 7.77 -9.17 -15.92
C GLN A 130 7.01 -7.85 -16.08
N LEU A 131 6.66 -7.23 -14.97
CA LEU A 131 5.99 -5.94 -14.95
C LEU A 131 6.98 -4.83 -15.32
N GLY A 132 6.55 -3.90 -16.17
CA GLY A 132 7.27 -2.66 -16.42
C GLY A 132 7.48 -1.83 -15.15
N GLU A 133 8.32 -0.80 -15.20
CA GLU A 133 8.66 0.05 -14.05
C GLU A 133 7.41 0.60 -13.34
N ASP A 134 6.47 1.15 -14.12
CA ASP A 134 5.20 1.73 -13.66
C ASP A 134 4.00 0.76 -13.71
N GLU A 135 4.25 -0.53 -13.88
CA GLU A 135 3.22 -1.58 -13.83
C GLU A 135 3.27 -2.32 -12.50
N TYR A 136 2.11 -2.59 -11.92
CA TYR A 136 1.94 -3.18 -10.60
C TYR A 136 0.92 -4.31 -10.63
N GLU A 137 1.01 -5.19 -9.66
CA GLU A 137 -0.01 -6.23 -9.45
C GLU A 137 -1.17 -5.68 -8.64
N VAL A 138 -0.86 -4.85 -7.65
CA VAL A 138 -1.82 -4.21 -6.77
C VAL A 138 -1.52 -2.71 -6.70
N ALA A 139 -2.50 -1.88 -7.04
CA ALA A 139 -2.47 -0.46 -6.73
C ALA A 139 -3.52 -0.15 -5.66
N VAL A 140 -3.11 0.58 -4.63
CA VAL A 140 -3.97 1.04 -3.54
C VAL A 140 -4.14 2.55 -3.65
N ILE A 141 -5.37 3.03 -3.64
CA ILE A 141 -5.70 4.46 -3.63
C ILE A 141 -6.14 4.85 -2.22
N GLY A 142 -5.25 5.52 -1.48
CA GLY A 142 -5.45 5.95 -0.10
C GLY A 142 -4.44 5.32 0.86
N GLY A 143 -3.65 6.16 1.52
CA GLY A 143 -2.59 5.82 2.48
C GLY A 143 -3.05 5.85 3.94
N GLY A 144 -4.32 5.58 4.21
CA GLY A 144 -4.84 5.34 5.57
C GLY A 144 -4.53 3.94 6.09
N ALA A 145 -5.04 3.60 7.28
CA ALA A 145 -4.77 2.31 7.93
C ALA A 145 -5.13 1.10 7.03
N ALA A 146 -6.32 1.12 6.40
CA ALA A 146 -6.76 0.04 5.51
C ALA A 146 -5.81 -0.15 4.31
N GLY A 147 -5.45 0.95 3.65
CA GLY A 147 -4.60 0.90 2.45
C GLY A 147 -3.16 0.50 2.76
N LEU A 148 -2.59 1.01 3.85
CA LEU A 148 -1.25 0.61 4.29
C LEU A 148 -1.19 -0.86 4.71
N ALA A 149 -2.24 -1.38 5.38
CA ALA A 149 -2.34 -2.80 5.70
C ALA A 149 -2.43 -3.66 4.44
N ALA A 150 -3.30 -3.30 3.49
CA ALA A 150 -3.40 -3.99 2.19
C ALA A 150 -2.03 -4.02 1.49
N ALA A 151 -1.35 -2.88 1.41
CA ALA A 151 -0.05 -2.78 0.76
C ALA A 151 1.04 -3.60 1.44
N THR A 152 1.10 -3.56 2.77
CA THR A 152 2.05 -4.32 3.57
C THR A 152 1.88 -5.81 3.33
N ILE A 153 0.65 -6.32 3.44
CA ILE A 153 0.40 -7.75 3.31
C ILE A 153 0.56 -8.21 1.85
N SER A 154 0.08 -7.43 0.86
CA SER A 154 0.28 -7.75 -0.56
C SER A 154 1.76 -7.84 -0.92
N SER A 155 2.58 -6.90 -0.43
CA SER A 155 4.02 -6.92 -0.70
C SER A 155 4.73 -8.03 0.06
N TYR A 156 4.33 -8.31 1.31
CA TYR A 156 4.83 -9.43 2.11
C TYR A 156 4.66 -10.79 1.41
N VAL A 157 3.55 -11.00 0.70
CA VAL A 157 3.30 -12.24 -0.08
C VAL A 157 3.89 -12.20 -1.49
N GLY A 158 4.75 -11.22 -1.79
CA GLY A 158 5.51 -11.13 -3.03
C GLY A 158 4.74 -10.55 -4.22
N LEU A 159 3.71 -9.72 -3.98
CA LEU A 159 3.03 -8.96 -5.03
C LEU A 159 3.67 -7.57 -5.19
N LYS A 160 4.00 -7.18 -6.43
CA LYS A 160 4.51 -5.84 -6.72
C LYS A 160 3.40 -4.80 -6.47
N THR A 161 3.54 -4.02 -5.40
CA THR A 161 2.44 -3.18 -4.89
C THR A 161 2.82 -1.70 -4.82
N VAL A 162 1.87 -0.82 -5.16
CA VAL A 162 1.98 0.63 -5.04
C VAL A 162 0.81 1.20 -4.24
N VAL A 163 1.08 2.24 -3.44
CA VAL A 163 0.09 3.02 -2.71
C VAL A 163 0.20 4.48 -3.15
N PHE A 164 -0.93 5.06 -3.53
CA PHE A 164 -1.06 6.48 -3.85
C PHE A 164 -1.79 7.20 -2.72
N ASP A 165 -1.20 8.27 -2.20
CA ASP A 165 -1.88 9.21 -1.31
C ASP A 165 -1.53 10.65 -1.72
N GLY A 166 -2.53 11.42 -2.16
CA GLY A 166 -2.37 12.82 -2.53
C GLY A 166 -2.48 13.80 -1.37
N GLY A 167 -2.57 13.30 -0.13
CA GLY A 167 -2.77 14.08 1.08
C GLY A 167 -1.74 13.77 2.15
N GLN A 168 -2.22 13.59 3.37
CA GLN A 168 -1.40 13.26 4.52
C GLN A 168 -1.50 11.75 4.79
N TRP A 169 -0.37 11.06 4.68
CA TRP A 169 -0.24 9.65 5.07
C TRP A 169 -0.82 9.39 6.46
N GLY A 170 -1.45 8.22 6.63
CA GLY A 170 -2.24 7.85 7.81
C GLY A 170 -3.71 8.25 7.72
N GLY A 171 -4.08 9.13 6.77
CA GLY A 171 -5.46 9.56 6.59
C GLY A 171 -6.04 10.12 7.89
N MET A 172 -7.17 9.57 8.33
CA MET A 172 -7.86 10.02 9.54
C MET A 172 -7.03 9.92 10.82
N LEU A 173 -6.09 8.96 10.92
CA LEU A 173 -5.20 8.84 12.08
C LEU A 173 -4.41 10.12 12.35
N ASN A 174 -3.94 10.78 11.29
CA ASN A 174 -3.15 12.00 11.39
C ASN A 174 -3.99 13.27 11.24
N LYS A 175 -5.15 13.18 10.59
CA LYS A 175 -6.04 14.33 10.41
C LYS A 175 -6.94 14.58 11.63
N PHE A 176 -7.16 13.58 12.48
CA PHE A 176 -8.09 13.66 13.61
C PHE A 176 -7.38 13.37 14.94
N CYS A 177 -6.84 14.43 15.55
CA CYS A 177 -6.10 14.37 16.81
C CYS A 177 -4.92 13.38 16.79
N PRO A 178 -3.83 13.69 16.07
CA PRO A 178 -2.69 12.78 15.86
C PRO A 178 -2.01 12.30 17.15
N ASP A 179 -2.12 13.06 18.24
CA ASP A 179 -1.48 12.73 19.52
C ASP A 179 -2.42 11.99 20.48
N LYS A 180 -3.62 11.62 20.00
CA LYS A 180 -4.56 10.82 20.77
C LYS A 180 -4.04 9.39 20.93
N LEU A 181 -4.08 8.90 22.15
CA LEU A 181 -3.78 7.50 22.46
C LEU A 181 -4.85 6.55 21.91
N ILE A 182 -4.39 5.45 21.32
CA ILE A 182 -5.22 4.36 20.84
C ILE A 182 -5.49 3.40 22.00
N GLU A 183 -6.75 3.23 22.35
CA GLU A 183 -7.17 2.32 23.44
C GLU A 183 -7.89 1.06 22.93
N ASN A 184 -8.32 1.06 21.66
CA ASN A 184 -9.19 0.05 21.05
C ASN A 184 -8.47 -0.84 20.02
N TYR A 185 -7.18 -1.10 20.22
CA TYR A 185 -6.35 -1.94 19.35
C TYR A 185 -5.79 -3.14 20.14
N PRO A 186 -6.41 -4.34 20.04
CA PRO A 186 -5.95 -5.52 20.75
C PRO A 186 -4.53 -5.92 20.34
N GLY A 187 -3.71 -6.31 21.32
CA GLY A 187 -2.30 -6.70 21.08
C GLY A 187 -1.31 -5.54 21.17
N LEU A 188 -1.78 -4.31 21.31
CA LEU A 188 -0.94 -3.15 21.58
C LEU A 188 -0.54 -3.14 23.09
N THR A 189 0.73 -3.44 23.39
CA THR A 189 1.23 -3.57 24.78
C THR A 189 1.54 -2.24 25.44
N ASP A 190 2.01 -1.27 24.65
CA ASP A 190 2.32 0.10 25.09
C ASP A 190 1.29 1.08 24.54
N LYS A 191 1.02 2.16 25.28
CA LYS A 191 0.12 3.22 24.81
C LYS A 191 0.76 3.92 23.62
N MET A 192 0.15 3.78 22.45
CA MET A 192 0.61 4.40 21.19
C MET A 192 -0.37 5.48 20.75
N THR A 193 0.14 6.57 20.20
CA THR A 193 -0.65 7.62 19.54
C THR A 193 -1.06 7.22 18.12
N THR A 194 -2.07 7.87 17.55
CA THR A 194 -2.46 7.65 16.15
C THR A 194 -1.34 8.03 15.16
N ARG A 195 -0.52 9.02 15.50
CA ARG A 195 0.69 9.40 14.77
C ARG A 195 1.74 8.30 14.77
N GLU A 196 2.03 7.73 15.95
CA GLU A 196 3.01 6.64 16.08
C GLU A 196 2.54 5.38 15.36
N LEU A 197 1.24 5.03 15.43
CA LEU A 197 0.70 3.91 14.65
C LEU A 197 0.85 4.15 13.15
N THR A 198 0.53 5.36 12.67
CA THR A 198 0.72 5.70 11.26
C THR A 198 2.17 5.50 10.82
N GLN A 199 3.12 5.97 11.64
CA GLN A 199 4.54 5.80 11.36
C GLN A 199 4.91 4.32 11.30
N SER A 200 4.42 3.51 12.24
CA SER A 200 4.63 2.05 12.23
C SER A 200 4.10 1.40 10.95
N LEU A 201 2.87 1.72 10.54
CA LEU A 201 2.26 1.16 9.32
C LEU A 201 3.01 1.55 8.04
N LEU A 202 3.53 2.78 7.97
CA LEU A 202 4.38 3.23 6.87
C LEU A 202 5.70 2.48 6.83
N ASP A 203 6.33 2.27 7.99
CA ASP A 203 7.60 1.58 8.09
C ASP A 203 7.46 0.09 7.76
N ASP A 204 6.36 -0.55 8.15
CA ASP A 204 6.03 -1.91 7.74
C ASP A 204 5.83 -2.02 6.23
N ALA A 205 5.07 -1.11 5.61
CA ALA A 205 4.87 -1.09 4.16
C ALA A 205 6.21 -0.94 3.41
N ARG A 206 7.08 -0.01 3.84
CA ARG A 206 8.41 0.20 3.26
C ARG A 206 9.32 -1.00 3.45
N LYS A 207 9.28 -1.64 4.62
CA LYS A 207 10.08 -2.83 4.92
C LYS A 207 9.73 -4.00 4.03
N GLN A 208 8.46 -4.11 3.61
CA GLN A 208 8.01 -5.10 2.62
C GLN A 208 8.20 -4.62 1.16
N GLU A 209 8.90 -3.50 0.94
CA GLU A 209 9.18 -2.93 -0.38
C GLU A 209 7.95 -2.43 -1.15
N ALA A 210 6.84 -2.13 -0.47
CA ALA A 210 5.70 -1.45 -1.09
C ALA A 210 6.12 -0.05 -1.59
N LYS A 211 5.79 0.27 -2.84
CA LYS A 211 6.05 1.60 -3.39
C LYS A 211 5.04 2.60 -2.81
N LEU A 212 5.52 3.64 -2.13
CA LEU A 212 4.68 4.74 -1.65
C LEU A 212 4.85 5.95 -2.56
N VAL A 213 3.75 6.44 -3.14
CA VAL A 213 3.71 7.57 -4.08
C VAL A 213 2.81 8.65 -3.52
N ASN A 214 3.37 9.86 -3.40
CA ASN A 214 2.68 11.00 -2.78
C ASN A 214 1.97 11.85 -3.86
N GLU A 215 0.99 11.24 -4.52
CA GLU A 215 0.27 11.83 -5.66
C GLU A 215 -1.23 11.51 -5.55
N HIS A 216 -2.06 12.43 -6.03
CA HIS A 216 -3.48 12.19 -6.17
C HIS A 216 -3.74 11.35 -7.43
N VAL A 217 -4.60 10.34 -7.32
CA VAL A 217 -5.12 9.62 -8.49
C VAL A 217 -6.36 10.37 -8.97
N ASN A 218 -6.23 11.03 -10.11
CA ASN A 218 -7.26 11.88 -10.70
C ASN A 218 -8.31 11.08 -11.47
N ASP A 219 -7.89 9.98 -12.09
CA ASP A 219 -8.76 9.15 -12.91
C ASP A 219 -8.28 7.70 -12.98
N VAL A 220 -9.21 6.79 -13.26
CA VAL A 220 -8.93 5.37 -13.49
C VAL A 220 -9.74 4.88 -14.67
N GLU A 221 -9.06 4.24 -15.62
CA GLU A 221 -9.67 3.64 -16.80
C GLU A 221 -9.51 2.12 -16.78
N ILE A 222 -10.58 1.41 -17.14
CA ILE A 222 -10.57 -0.05 -17.32
C ILE A 222 -10.84 -0.33 -18.80
N GLU A 223 -9.81 -0.78 -19.50
CA GLU A 223 -9.94 -1.17 -20.90
C GLU A 223 -10.50 -2.58 -21.03
N ILE A 224 -11.36 -2.78 -22.02
CA ILE A 224 -11.87 -4.11 -22.38
C ILE A 224 -10.70 -4.96 -22.90
N ASP A 225 -10.65 -6.23 -22.50
CA ASP A 225 -9.60 -7.20 -22.87
C ASP A 225 -8.18 -6.86 -22.34
N SER A 226 -8.06 -5.90 -21.42
CA SER A 226 -6.80 -5.61 -20.71
C SER A 226 -6.80 -6.24 -19.31
N ASP A 227 -5.69 -6.88 -18.94
CA ASP A 227 -5.44 -7.32 -17.57
C ASP A 227 -5.19 -6.15 -16.61
N PHE A 228 -4.85 -4.97 -17.13
CA PHE A 228 -4.47 -3.80 -16.37
C PHE A 228 -5.55 -2.72 -16.38
N LYS A 229 -5.67 -2.06 -15.23
CA LYS A 229 -6.36 -0.79 -15.02
C LYS A 229 -5.32 0.33 -15.10
N THR A 230 -5.64 1.41 -15.81
CA THR A 230 -4.75 2.56 -15.99
C THR A 230 -5.12 3.63 -14.97
N LEU A 231 -4.16 4.08 -14.16
CA LEU A 231 -4.33 5.15 -13.17
C LEU A 231 -3.63 6.41 -13.66
N THR A 232 -4.36 7.52 -13.74
CA THR A 232 -3.80 8.83 -14.06
C THR A 232 -3.63 9.63 -12.79
N THR A 233 -2.40 10.10 -12.54
CA THR A 233 -2.00 10.83 -11.33
C THR A 233 -1.62 12.27 -11.65
N ASP A 234 -1.15 13.01 -10.64
CA ASP A 234 -0.68 14.39 -10.81
C ASP A 234 0.57 14.49 -11.69
N SER A 235 1.45 13.48 -11.67
CA SER A 235 2.72 13.52 -12.42
C SER A 235 2.93 12.40 -13.44
N GLY A 236 2.04 11.41 -13.52
CA GLY A 236 2.21 10.34 -14.49
C GLY A 236 1.04 9.38 -14.62
N THR A 237 1.31 8.30 -15.34
CA THR A 237 0.36 7.22 -15.57
C THR A 237 0.95 5.91 -15.09
N TYR A 238 0.16 5.15 -14.36
CA TYR A 238 0.52 3.85 -13.82
C TYR A 238 -0.46 2.79 -14.29
N LYS A 239 -0.06 1.52 -14.24
CA LYS A 239 -0.94 0.39 -14.55
C LYS A 239 -0.97 -0.61 -13.41
N ALA A 240 -2.14 -1.15 -13.10
CA ALA A 240 -2.26 -2.19 -12.09
C ALA A 240 -3.25 -3.29 -12.47
N ARG A 241 -2.92 -4.56 -12.19
CA ARG A 241 -3.85 -5.68 -12.43
C ARG A 241 -5.08 -5.62 -11.51
N MET A 242 -4.84 -5.30 -10.25
CA MET A 242 -5.87 -5.08 -9.24
C MET A 242 -5.81 -3.69 -8.64
N LEU A 243 -6.98 -3.17 -8.32
CA LEU A 243 -7.19 -1.86 -7.75
C LEU A 243 -7.89 -1.97 -6.40
N VAL A 244 -7.31 -1.34 -5.37
CA VAL A 244 -7.85 -1.31 -4.00
C VAL A 244 -8.21 0.13 -3.66
N LEU A 245 -9.50 0.37 -3.53
CA LEU A 245 -10.09 1.67 -3.26
C LEU A 245 -10.17 1.88 -1.74
N ALA A 246 -9.30 2.74 -1.20
CA ALA A 246 -9.16 3.00 0.24
C ALA A 246 -9.21 4.51 0.55
N SER A 247 -10.02 5.26 -0.21
CA SER A 247 -10.10 6.73 -0.15
C SER A 247 -10.72 7.28 1.16
N GLY A 248 -11.26 6.40 2.01
CA GLY A 248 -11.87 6.75 3.29
C GLY A 248 -13.08 7.68 3.14
N SER A 249 -13.22 8.60 4.08
CA SER A 249 -14.35 9.53 4.17
C SER A 249 -13.89 10.95 4.47
N SER A 250 -14.72 11.94 4.13
CA SER A 250 -14.48 13.36 4.40
C SER A 250 -15.59 13.96 5.27
N PRO A 251 -15.31 15.04 6.02
CA PRO A 251 -16.34 15.75 6.78
C PRO A 251 -17.45 16.28 5.88
N VAL A 252 -18.68 16.23 6.39
CA VAL A 252 -19.85 16.82 5.72
C VAL A 252 -19.91 18.32 6.03
N LYS A 253 -20.16 19.15 5.02
CA LYS A 253 -20.52 20.56 5.23
C LYS A 253 -21.89 20.66 5.87
N SER A 254 -22.01 21.39 6.97
CA SER A 254 -23.24 21.47 7.75
C SER A 254 -24.28 22.42 7.14
N GLY A 255 -23.86 23.34 6.26
CA GLY A 255 -24.71 24.37 5.66
C GLY A 255 -25.09 25.47 6.65
N ILE A 256 -24.37 25.60 7.76
CA ILE A 256 -24.67 26.56 8.81
C ILE A 256 -24.35 27.97 8.30
N PRO A 257 -25.25 28.96 8.44
CA PRO A 257 -24.95 30.35 8.13
C PRO A 257 -23.62 30.81 8.74
N GLY A 258 -22.72 31.33 7.90
CA GLY A 258 -21.36 31.72 8.28
C GLY A 258 -20.29 30.63 8.08
N GLU A 259 -20.68 29.36 7.89
CA GLU A 259 -19.73 28.25 7.73
C GLU A 259 -18.75 28.50 6.58
N GLU A 260 -19.26 28.64 5.35
CA GLU A 260 -18.40 28.78 4.17
C GLU A 260 -17.51 30.01 4.22
N LYS A 261 -18.00 31.09 4.86
CA LYS A 261 -17.25 32.34 5.03
C LYS A 261 -16.00 32.14 5.88
N PHE A 262 -16.11 31.39 6.99
CA PHE A 262 -15.02 31.24 7.96
C PHE A 262 -14.22 29.94 7.82
N ALA A 263 -14.63 29.05 6.90
CA ALA A 263 -13.85 27.89 6.49
C ALA A 263 -12.59 28.26 5.67
N MET A 264 -12.55 29.46 5.08
CA MET A 264 -11.41 29.97 4.31
C MET A 264 -10.43 30.77 5.20
N ASP A 265 -9.18 30.89 4.76
CA ASP A 265 -8.19 31.88 5.25
C ASP A 265 -7.98 31.94 6.78
N ASP A 266 -8.00 30.79 7.47
CA ASP A 266 -7.86 30.72 8.94
C ASP A 266 -8.95 31.53 9.68
N GLY A 267 -10.16 31.56 9.10
CA GLY A 267 -11.34 32.27 9.60
C GLY A 267 -11.88 31.73 10.92
N GLY A 268 -11.49 30.51 11.32
CA GLY A 268 -11.80 29.91 12.62
C GLY A 268 -12.65 28.65 12.57
N ILE A 269 -13.02 28.15 11.39
CA ILE A 269 -13.69 26.85 11.25
C ILE A 269 -12.69 25.72 11.01
N PHE A 270 -12.92 24.63 11.71
CA PHE A 270 -12.16 23.39 11.61
C PHE A 270 -13.13 22.24 11.41
N TYR A 271 -12.88 21.41 10.40
CA TYR A 271 -13.62 20.16 10.21
C TYR A 271 -12.89 18.95 10.81
N LEU A 272 -11.57 19.10 10.96
CA LEU A 272 -10.64 18.10 11.45
C LEU A 272 -9.59 18.82 12.31
N THR A 273 -8.97 18.08 13.23
CA THR A 273 -8.02 18.59 14.23
C THR A 273 -6.63 17.98 14.03
N ALA A 274 -6.11 18.13 12.81
CA ALA A 274 -4.79 17.63 12.42
C ALA A 274 -3.65 18.34 13.18
N ASP A 275 -3.88 19.61 13.56
CA ASP A 275 -2.98 20.39 14.41
C ASP A 275 -3.78 21.09 15.52
N PRO A 276 -3.96 20.41 16.67
CA PRO A 276 -4.65 20.99 17.82
C PRO A 276 -3.97 22.26 18.36
N SER A 277 -2.68 22.47 18.14
CA SER A 277 -1.95 23.63 18.67
C SER A 277 -2.45 24.97 18.12
N ARG A 278 -3.11 24.97 16.95
CA ARG A 278 -3.80 26.15 16.39
C ARG A 278 -4.94 26.67 17.27
N LEU A 279 -5.41 25.84 18.20
CA LEU A 279 -6.50 26.15 19.12
C LEU A 279 -5.99 26.49 20.54
N THR A 280 -4.68 26.67 20.71
CA THR A 280 -4.07 27.07 21.99
C THR A 280 -4.65 28.38 22.49
N ASP A 281 -5.05 28.42 23.77
CA ASP A 281 -5.63 29.58 24.45
C ASP A 281 -6.92 30.14 23.79
N LYS A 282 -7.59 29.37 22.92
CA LYS A 282 -8.85 29.75 22.27
C LYS A 282 -10.07 29.27 23.04
N ARG A 283 -11.17 30.01 22.94
CA ARG A 283 -12.51 29.53 23.33
C ARG A 283 -13.11 28.79 22.14
N VAL A 284 -13.23 27.48 22.26
CA VAL A 284 -13.60 26.61 21.14
C VAL A 284 -15.00 26.04 21.35
N LEU A 285 -15.87 26.19 20.35
CA LEU A 285 -17.10 25.40 20.24
C LEU A 285 -16.83 24.17 19.41
N VAL A 286 -17.01 22.98 19.98
CA VAL A 286 -17.09 21.73 19.23
C VAL A 286 -18.57 21.41 19.04
N TYR A 287 -19.05 21.48 17.80
CA TYR A 287 -20.45 21.20 17.46
C TYR A 287 -20.54 19.92 16.63
N GLY A 288 -21.30 18.93 17.10
CA GLY A 288 -21.44 17.68 16.39
C GLY A 288 -22.00 16.54 17.23
N ARG A 289 -21.95 15.33 16.66
CA ARG A 289 -22.58 14.14 17.25
C ARG A 289 -21.57 13.03 17.54
N GLY A 290 -21.97 12.12 18.43
CA GLY A 290 -21.30 10.85 18.67
C GLY A 290 -19.82 10.96 19.08
N TYR A 291 -19.05 9.94 18.69
CA TYR A 291 -17.66 9.76 19.11
C TYR A 291 -16.74 10.89 18.61
N ASN A 292 -16.94 11.39 17.39
CA ASN A 292 -16.03 12.37 16.80
C ASN A 292 -16.09 13.72 17.51
N ALA A 293 -17.29 14.21 17.83
CA ALA A 293 -17.44 15.44 18.61
C ALA A 293 -16.82 15.29 20.02
N LEU A 294 -17.12 14.18 20.70
CA LEU A 294 -16.62 13.91 22.04
C LEU A 294 -15.09 13.77 22.07
N SER A 295 -14.52 12.95 21.16
CA SER A 295 -13.08 12.73 21.03
C SER A 295 -12.34 14.03 20.71
N THR A 296 -12.94 14.90 19.90
CA THR A 296 -12.34 16.21 19.60
C THR A 296 -12.32 17.11 20.83
N ALA A 297 -13.42 17.19 21.58
CA ALA A 297 -13.45 17.92 22.85
C ALA A 297 -12.38 17.39 23.83
N GLY A 298 -12.26 16.06 23.95
CA GLY A 298 -11.23 15.38 24.73
C GLY A 298 -9.80 15.74 24.36
N CYS A 299 -9.53 15.89 23.07
CA CYS A 299 -8.22 16.23 22.51
C CYS A 299 -7.84 17.71 22.75
N LEU A 300 -8.83 18.59 22.87
CA LEU A 300 -8.60 20.01 23.14
C LEU A 300 -8.49 20.35 24.64
N GLY A 301 -8.76 19.38 25.52
CA GLY A 301 -8.58 19.54 26.96
C GLY A 301 -7.11 19.86 27.29
N GLY A 302 -6.88 20.98 28.00
CA GLY A 302 -5.53 21.46 28.32
C GLY A 302 -4.79 22.15 27.17
N ILE A 303 -5.41 22.26 25.99
CA ILE A 303 -4.88 23.02 24.84
C ILE A 303 -5.69 24.32 24.68
N ALA A 304 -7.00 24.20 24.56
CA ALA A 304 -7.90 25.35 24.47
C ALA A 304 -8.07 26.03 25.84
N ALA A 305 -8.36 27.34 25.84
CA ALA A 305 -8.69 28.07 27.07
C ALA A 305 -10.02 27.60 27.68
N SER A 306 -10.97 27.24 26.83
CA SER A 306 -12.24 26.62 27.23
C SER A 306 -12.85 25.86 26.06
N VAL A 307 -13.55 24.76 26.34
CA VAL A 307 -14.26 23.98 25.33
C VAL A 307 -15.76 24.02 25.62
N THR A 308 -16.57 24.43 24.66
CA THR A 308 -18.02 24.16 24.68
C THR A 308 -18.31 23.02 23.72
N LEU A 309 -18.81 21.90 24.21
CA LEU A 309 -19.24 20.77 23.41
C LEU A 309 -20.77 20.82 23.27
N ALA A 310 -21.27 20.97 22.05
CA ALA A 310 -22.69 21.09 21.77
C ALA A 310 -23.17 20.04 20.75
N THR A 311 -24.38 19.53 20.97
CA THR A 311 -25.09 18.62 20.07
C THR A 311 -26.58 18.98 20.03
N ASP A 312 -27.21 18.80 18.88
CA ASP A 312 -28.65 18.92 18.70
C ASP A 312 -29.42 17.67 19.19
N GLU A 313 -28.72 16.59 19.52
CA GLU A 313 -29.29 15.38 20.11
C GLU A 313 -29.56 15.56 21.61
N ALA A 314 -30.51 14.80 22.15
CA ALA A 314 -30.79 14.79 23.59
C ALA A 314 -29.63 14.24 24.44
N SER A 315 -28.71 13.48 23.83
CA SER A 315 -27.51 12.95 24.50
C SER A 315 -26.43 12.56 23.49
N PHE A 316 -25.19 12.41 23.96
CA PHE A 316 -24.10 11.84 23.15
C PHE A 316 -24.12 10.31 23.27
N MET A 317 -24.31 9.62 22.14
CA MET A 317 -24.26 8.17 22.07
C MET A 317 -22.80 7.70 21.95
N VAL A 318 -22.15 7.44 23.10
CA VAL A 318 -20.73 7.06 23.22
C VAL A 318 -20.51 6.12 24.42
N PRO A 319 -19.41 5.36 24.47
CA PRO A 319 -19.08 4.56 25.65
C PRO A 319 -18.90 5.42 26.91
N ASP A 320 -19.39 4.94 28.07
CA ASP A 320 -19.33 5.67 29.35
C ASP A 320 -17.91 6.13 29.71
N ARG A 321 -16.91 5.27 29.49
CA ARG A 321 -15.49 5.59 29.73
C ARG A 321 -15.03 6.85 28.99
N GLU A 322 -15.48 7.02 27.75
CA GLU A 322 -15.10 8.17 26.92
C GLU A 322 -15.83 9.44 27.40
N MET A 323 -17.10 9.29 27.80
CA MET A 323 -17.87 10.37 28.41
C MET A 323 -17.25 10.85 29.73
N ASP A 324 -16.88 9.93 30.61
CA ASP A 324 -16.27 10.22 31.91
C ASP A 324 -14.92 10.93 31.76
N ARG A 325 -14.13 10.54 30.76
CA ARG A 325 -12.87 11.22 30.43
C ARG A 325 -13.12 12.67 30.03
N VAL A 326 -14.11 12.93 29.19
CA VAL A 326 -14.40 14.28 28.70
C VAL A 326 -14.98 15.17 29.80
N LYS A 327 -15.84 14.65 30.67
CA LYS A 327 -16.37 15.40 31.83
C LYS A 327 -15.28 15.89 32.80
N CYS A 328 -14.12 15.24 32.82
CA CYS A 328 -12.99 15.64 33.66
C CYS A 328 -12.19 16.83 33.10
N ILE A 329 -12.51 17.33 31.90
CA ILE A 329 -11.80 18.47 31.30
C ILE A 329 -12.16 19.76 32.04
N GLU A 330 -11.15 20.45 32.56
CA GLU A 330 -11.32 21.77 33.17
C GLU A 330 -11.81 22.79 32.14
N GLY A 331 -12.83 23.57 32.49
CA GLY A 331 -13.40 24.58 31.58
C GLY A 331 -14.29 24.02 30.47
N LEU A 332 -14.66 22.73 30.52
CA LEU A 332 -15.65 22.15 29.60
C LEU A 332 -17.07 22.59 29.97
N LYS A 333 -17.82 23.07 28.98
CA LYS A 333 -19.27 23.23 29.03
C LYS A 333 -19.91 22.26 28.04
N MET A 334 -20.88 21.47 28.49
CA MET A 334 -21.65 20.58 27.62
C MET A 334 -23.07 21.11 27.42
N LEU A 335 -23.53 21.07 26.17
CA LEU A 335 -24.86 21.50 25.73
C LEU A 335 -25.49 20.38 24.88
N THR A 336 -26.65 19.88 25.30
CA THR A 336 -27.45 18.90 24.55
C THR A 336 -28.74 19.55 24.09
N SER A 337 -29.45 18.94 23.14
CA SER A 337 -30.67 19.53 22.55
C SER A 337 -30.45 20.98 22.11
N THR A 338 -29.24 21.29 21.62
CA THR A 338 -28.81 22.64 21.30
C THR A 338 -28.39 22.72 19.84
N THR A 339 -29.09 23.52 19.04
CA THR A 339 -28.80 23.70 17.62
C THR A 339 -27.84 24.87 17.41
N LEU A 340 -26.81 24.70 16.58
CA LEU A 340 -25.99 25.82 16.08
C LEU A 340 -26.68 26.49 14.89
N LEU A 341 -27.22 27.69 15.11
CA LEU A 341 -28.01 28.43 14.11
C LEU A 341 -27.14 29.25 13.17
N GLU A 342 -26.10 29.90 13.69
CA GLU A 342 -25.26 30.81 12.89
C GLU A 342 -23.89 31.00 13.56
N ILE A 343 -22.87 31.18 12.72
CA ILE A 343 -21.52 31.57 13.11
C ILE A 343 -21.29 33.00 12.61
N GLN A 344 -20.89 33.92 13.50
CA GLN A 344 -20.77 35.34 13.17
C GLN A 344 -19.38 35.89 13.50
N GLY A 345 -19.02 36.95 12.78
CA GLY A 345 -17.76 37.67 12.93
C GLY A 345 -17.45 38.54 11.72
N ALA A 346 -16.46 39.42 11.85
CA ALA A 346 -16.03 40.30 10.76
C ALA A 346 -15.15 39.54 9.75
N ALA A 347 -13.85 39.45 10.05
CA ALA A 347 -12.87 38.70 9.26
C ALA A 347 -12.64 37.28 9.81
N LYS A 348 -12.74 37.12 11.13
CA LYS A 348 -12.66 35.83 11.83
C LYS A 348 -13.92 35.65 12.68
N ILE A 349 -14.16 34.41 13.11
CA ILE A 349 -15.23 34.11 14.06
C ILE A 349 -15.02 34.90 15.35
N GLU A 350 -16.12 35.44 15.87
CA GLU A 350 -16.17 36.11 17.16
C GLU A 350 -17.26 35.52 18.07
N LYS A 351 -18.33 34.98 17.47
CA LYS A 351 -19.45 34.40 18.22
C LYS A 351 -20.20 33.33 17.44
N ALA A 352 -20.91 32.49 18.20
CA ALA A 352 -21.84 31.49 17.68
C ALA A 352 -23.22 31.70 18.31
N VAL A 353 -24.27 31.56 17.50
CA VAL A 353 -25.67 31.67 17.92
C VAL A 353 -26.22 30.25 18.09
N LEU A 354 -26.60 29.92 19.31
CA LEU A 354 -27.16 28.62 19.69
C LEU A 354 -28.63 28.77 20.06
N GLU A 355 -29.41 27.70 19.90
CA GLU A 355 -30.80 27.63 20.38
C GLU A 355 -31.01 26.34 21.16
N ASP A 356 -31.45 26.45 22.42
CA ASP A 356 -31.90 25.30 23.19
C ASP A 356 -33.30 24.90 22.68
N GLN A 357 -33.43 23.68 22.19
CA GLN A 357 -34.66 23.17 21.59
C GLN A 357 -35.78 22.97 22.61
N ASN A 358 -35.45 22.82 23.89
CA ASN A 358 -36.43 22.64 24.96
C ASN A 358 -37.02 23.97 25.42
N GLU A 359 -36.19 25.00 25.50
CA GLU A 359 -36.57 26.33 26.01
C GLU A 359 -36.95 27.30 24.88
N GLY A 360 -36.49 27.05 23.65
CA GLY A 360 -36.64 27.96 22.51
C GLY A 360 -35.81 29.24 22.65
N GLU A 361 -34.90 29.30 23.63
CA GLU A 361 -34.09 30.47 23.91
C GLU A 361 -32.85 30.49 23.00
N ARG A 362 -32.61 31.65 22.38
CA ARG A 362 -31.41 31.91 21.59
C ARG A 362 -30.33 32.54 22.44
N VAL A 363 -29.16 31.93 22.44
CA VAL A 363 -28.00 32.39 23.21
C VAL A 363 -26.84 32.65 22.27
N GLU A 364 -26.24 33.82 22.39
CA GLU A 364 -24.96 34.12 21.75
C GLU A 364 -23.82 33.75 22.70
N ILE A 365 -22.87 32.93 22.22
CA ILE A 365 -21.63 32.64 22.95
C ILE A 365 -20.44 33.23 22.20
N ILE A 366 -19.49 33.78 22.95
CA ILE A 366 -18.25 34.32 22.38
C ILE A 366 -17.27 33.16 22.19
N VAL A 367 -16.82 32.97 20.95
CA VAL A 367 -15.92 31.88 20.56
C VAL A 367 -14.88 32.40 19.59
N ASP A 368 -13.67 31.83 19.66
CA ASP A 368 -12.57 32.17 18.75
C ASP A 368 -12.43 31.15 17.62
N ALA A 369 -13.01 29.95 17.79
CA ALA A 369 -13.02 28.89 16.80
C ALA A 369 -14.21 27.96 16.97
N VAL A 370 -14.63 27.34 15.86
CA VAL A 370 -15.66 26.30 15.82
C VAL A 370 -15.10 25.05 15.14
N VAL A 371 -15.18 23.91 15.81
CA VAL A 371 -14.94 22.60 15.21
C VAL A 371 -16.28 21.96 14.85
N LEU A 372 -16.50 21.69 13.56
CA LEU A 372 -17.70 21.04 13.04
C LEU A 372 -17.44 19.54 12.89
N ALA A 373 -18.03 18.75 13.80
CA ALA A 373 -17.97 17.29 13.84
C ALA A 373 -19.36 16.68 13.56
N THR A 374 -20.06 17.18 12.53
CA THR A 374 -21.46 16.86 12.25
C THR A 374 -21.67 15.55 11.49
N GLY A 375 -20.63 14.98 10.90
CA GLY A 375 -20.71 13.70 10.19
C GLY A 375 -19.61 13.55 9.15
N MET A 376 -19.51 12.35 8.60
CA MET A 376 -18.56 11.99 7.54
C MET A 376 -19.33 11.39 6.36
N VAL A 377 -18.84 11.62 5.15
CA VAL A 377 -19.35 11.04 3.91
C VAL A 377 -18.24 10.24 3.22
N PRO A 378 -18.50 9.00 2.76
CA PRO A 378 -17.55 8.21 1.97
C PRO A 378 -17.05 8.95 0.72
N ASN A 379 -15.75 8.84 0.43
CA ASN A 379 -15.12 9.46 -0.73
C ASN A 379 -15.27 8.58 -1.99
N VAL A 380 -16.49 8.54 -2.56
CA VAL A 380 -16.84 7.62 -3.67
C VAL A 380 -16.69 8.20 -5.08
N GLY A 381 -16.31 9.47 -5.23
CA GLY A 381 -16.37 10.15 -6.53
C GLY A 381 -15.57 9.50 -7.66
N LEU A 382 -14.42 8.87 -7.36
CA LEU A 382 -13.66 8.09 -8.35
C LEU A 382 -14.37 6.77 -8.71
N MET A 383 -15.00 6.15 -7.73
CA MET A 383 -15.69 4.86 -7.84
C MET A 383 -16.96 4.99 -8.66
N GLU A 384 -17.72 6.07 -8.46
CA GLU A 384 -18.90 6.38 -9.26
C GLU A 384 -18.54 6.62 -10.73
N LYS A 385 -17.46 7.36 -11.01
CA LYS A 385 -16.94 7.54 -12.38
C LYS A 385 -16.57 6.21 -13.03
N LEU A 386 -15.98 5.30 -12.25
CA LEU A 386 -15.61 3.95 -12.69
C LEU A 386 -16.82 3.03 -12.92
N GLY A 387 -18.01 3.41 -12.43
CA GLY A 387 -19.22 2.59 -12.50
C GLY A 387 -19.33 1.52 -11.40
N VAL A 388 -18.63 1.71 -10.28
CA VAL A 388 -18.75 0.84 -9.10
C VAL A 388 -20.08 1.12 -8.38
N GLU A 389 -20.77 0.06 -7.94
CA GLU A 389 -22.02 0.21 -7.20
C GLU A 389 -21.83 0.78 -5.79
N VAL A 390 -22.69 1.73 -5.44
CA VAL A 390 -22.79 2.34 -4.12
C VAL A 390 -24.17 2.00 -3.52
N ASP A 391 -24.25 1.82 -2.20
CA ASP A 391 -25.50 1.55 -1.49
C ASP A 391 -26.31 2.83 -1.17
N GLU A 392 -27.49 2.66 -0.58
CA GLU A 392 -28.39 3.77 -0.22
C GLU A 392 -27.79 4.70 0.85
N SER A 393 -26.79 4.23 1.60
CA SER A 393 -26.08 5.00 2.63
C SER A 393 -24.82 5.68 2.09
N GLY A 394 -24.50 5.51 0.82
CA GLY A 394 -23.35 6.14 0.16
C GLY A 394 -22.04 5.36 0.25
N PHE A 395 -22.05 4.11 0.74
CA PHE A 395 -20.85 3.27 0.80
C PHE A 395 -20.69 2.41 -0.45
N VAL A 396 -19.45 2.13 -0.85
CA VAL A 396 -19.18 1.18 -1.93
C VAL A 396 -19.64 -0.21 -1.53
N LYS A 397 -20.48 -0.84 -2.35
CA LYS A 397 -20.94 -2.20 -2.10
C LYS A 397 -19.79 -3.17 -2.30
N THR A 398 -19.58 -4.02 -1.30
CA THR A 398 -18.61 -5.10 -1.38
C THR A 398 -19.15 -6.41 -0.85
N ASP A 399 -18.57 -7.52 -1.30
CA ASP A 399 -18.81 -8.81 -0.69
C ASP A 399 -17.87 -9.11 0.49
N LYS A 400 -17.98 -10.31 1.08
CA LYS A 400 -17.13 -10.70 2.22
C LYS A 400 -15.62 -10.76 1.92
N TYR A 401 -15.21 -10.74 0.66
CA TYR A 401 -13.82 -10.66 0.21
C TYR A 401 -13.44 -9.23 -0.23
N GLN A 402 -14.30 -8.25 0.05
CA GLN A 402 -14.13 -6.83 -0.27
C GLN A 402 -14.12 -6.54 -1.77
N ARG A 403 -14.66 -7.45 -2.58
CA ARG A 403 -14.78 -7.29 -4.04
C ARG A 403 -15.96 -6.38 -4.36
N THR A 404 -15.77 -5.47 -5.31
CA THR A 404 -16.83 -4.58 -5.82
C THR A 404 -17.61 -5.24 -6.97
N SER A 405 -18.49 -4.48 -7.62
CA SER A 405 -19.19 -4.91 -8.85
C SER A 405 -18.26 -5.08 -10.07
N LEU A 406 -17.03 -4.56 -10.02
CA LEU A 406 -16.06 -4.63 -11.12
C LEU A 406 -14.94 -5.63 -10.81
N ASP A 407 -14.57 -6.46 -11.79
CA ASP A 407 -13.54 -7.46 -11.59
C ASP A 407 -12.14 -6.84 -11.41
N GLY A 408 -11.39 -7.40 -10.45
CA GLY A 408 -10.10 -6.87 -10.02
C GLY A 408 -10.18 -5.53 -9.29
N VAL A 409 -11.38 -5.05 -8.90
CA VAL A 409 -11.56 -3.81 -8.13
C VAL A 409 -12.16 -4.14 -6.75
N TYR A 410 -11.50 -3.63 -5.71
CA TYR A 410 -11.84 -3.86 -4.30
C TYR A 410 -12.06 -2.53 -3.60
N ALA A 411 -12.81 -2.51 -2.49
CA ALA A 411 -12.95 -1.32 -1.65
C ALA A 411 -12.87 -1.68 -0.17
N ILE A 412 -12.14 -0.89 0.61
CA ILE A 412 -11.82 -1.18 2.03
C ILE A 412 -11.80 0.09 2.89
N GLY A 413 -11.99 -0.08 4.19
CA GLY A 413 -12.04 1.01 5.15
C GLY A 413 -13.34 1.82 5.03
N ASN A 414 -13.30 3.07 5.48
CA ASN A 414 -14.50 3.90 5.63
C ASN A 414 -15.21 4.27 4.31
N VAL A 415 -14.63 3.95 3.14
CA VAL A 415 -15.33 4.10 1.85
C VAL A 415 -16.35 2.98 1.61
N ALA A 416 -16.17 1.83 2.25
CA ALA A 416 -16.96 0.61 2.05
C ALA A 416 -17.69 0.12 3.32
N SER A 417 -17.48 0.77 4.47
CA SER A 417 -18.14 0.39 5.72
C SER A 417 -18.27 1.59 6.67
N ASP A 418 -19.38 1.60 7.41
CA ASP A 418 -19.66 2.51 8.52
C ASP A 418 -19.01 2.08 9.85
N ILE A 419 -18.39 0.90 9.89
CA ILE A 419 -17.69 0.40 11.08
C ILE A 419 -16.33 1.10 11.20
N ASP A 420 -16.33 2.21 11.94
CA ASP A 420 -15.16 3.07 12.13
C ASP A 420 -14.19 2.53 13.20
N LEU A 421 -13.57 1.38 12.92
CA LEU A 421 -12.59 0.72 13.78
C LEU A 421 -11.31 0.38 13.03
N LEU A 422 -10.15 0.75 13.60
CA LEU A 422 -8.83 0.51 12.99
C LEU A 422 -8.59 -0.96 12.64
N VAL A 423 -8.93 -1.86 13.56
CA VAL A 423 -8.75 -3.30 13.35
C VAL A 423 -9.63 -3.85 12.22
N VAL A 424 -10.80 -3.25 11.98
CA VAL A 424 -11.68 -3.65 10.88
C VAL A 424 -11.09 -3.17 9.56
N ALA A 425 -10.65 -1.92 9.50
CA ALA A 425 -9.98 -1.34 8.34
C ALA A 425 -8.75 -2.18 7.91
N GLU A 426 -7.89 -2.55 8.85
CA GLU A 426 -6.70 -3.37 8.58
C GLU A 426 -7.05 -4.82 8.20
N ALA A 427 -8.09 -5.40 8.83
CA ALA A 427 -8.58 -6.73 8.48
C ALA A 427 -9.12 -6.77 7.04
N GLN A 428 -9.87 -5.75 6.62
CA GLN A 428 -10.35 -5.62 5.24
C GLN A 428 -9.18 -5.53 4.25
N GLY A 429 -8.14 -4.74 4.56
CA GLY A 429 -6.93 -4.70 3.74
C GLY A 429 -6.24 -6.06 3.62
N THR A 430 -6.17 -6.81 4.72
CA THR A 430 -5.60 -8.18 4.75
C THR A 430 -6.42 -9.17 3.93
N ILE A 431 -7.75 -9.07 3.97
CA ILE A 431 -8.66 -9.91 3.16
C ILE A 431 -8.39 -9.71 1.66
N VAL A 432 -8.25 -8.44 1.22
CA VAL A 432 -7.95 -8.12 -0.18
C VAL A 432 -6.58 -8.65 -0.58
N ALA A 433 -5.56 -8.47 0.24
CA ALA A 433 -4.22 -8.96 -0.06
C ALA A 433 -4.19 -10.49 -0.24
N HIS A 434 -4.94 -11.22 0.58
CA HIS A 434 -5.08 -12.67 0.45
C HIS A 434 -5.83 -13.09 -0.82
N ASP A 435 -6.95 -12.44 -1.15
CA ASP A 435 -7.69 -12.71 -2.39
C ASP A 435 -6.84 -12.41 -3.63
N ALA A 436 -6.11 -11.29 -3.61
CA ALA A 436 -5.17 -10.89 -4.65
C ALA A 436 -4.07 -11.93 -4.89
N TYR A 437 -3.46 -12.42 -3.80
CA TYR A 437 -2.45 -13.49 -3.89
C TYR A 437 -3.02 -14.75 -4.54
N ARG A 438 -4.20 -15.20 -4.12
CA ARG A 438 -4.83 -16.40 -4.71
C ARG A 438 -5.10 -16.24 -6.20
N LYS A 439 -5.62 -15.09 -6.61
CA LYS A 439 -5.91 -14.79 -8.01
C LYS A 439 -4.65 -14.74 -8.88
N LEU A 440 -3.57 -14.12 -8.40
CA LEU A 440 -2.35 -13.90 -9.19
C LEU A 440 -1.31 -15.01 -9.08
N ARG A 441 -1.42 -15.90 -8.10
CA ARG A 441 -0.45 -16.97 -7.85
C ARG A 441 -1.04 -18.38 -7.88
N GLY A 442 -2.32 -18.52 -8.21
CA GLY A 442 -2.95 -19.82 -8.52
C GLY A 442 -3.28 -20.68 -7.30
N GLY A 443 -3.98 -20.12 -6.30
CA GLY A 443 -4.33 -20.80 -5.04
C GLY A 443 -5.71 -21.45 -4.96
#